data_AF-A0A5C3DXH5-F1
#
_entry.id   AF-A0A5C3DXH5-F1
#
_cell.length_a   1.000
_cell.length_b   1.000
_cell.length_c   1.000
_cell.angle_alpha   90.00
_cell.angle_beta   90.00
_cell.angle_gamma   90.00
#
_symmetry.space_group_name_H-M   'P 1'
#
loop_
_entity.id
_entity.type
_entity.pdbx_description
1 polymer ?
#
loop_
_entity_poly.entity_id
_entity_poly.type
_entity_poly.pdbx_seq_one_letter_code
_entity_poly.pdbx_strand_id
1 'polypeptide(L)'
;MQLTTLLKVGLAFIALSLAKADECPPRTLVLPNRAKYNKHCGGQKGYLKSSWTCFHHIEGNLHNVKVMSTFPTSKDEEDGGIWASDGDLFDFTTKELAQNFQIHYLYKGLRFIYNRAAGQNCYHISIDALDDPSYRLQVATEVSRPVLIDSKGTVEANTCARDLFLDIFWDLTLDR
;
A
#
# COMPACT_ATOMS: atom_id res chain seq x y z
N MET A 1 20.30 -29.72 45.70
CA MET A 1 18.99 -29.05 45.77
C MET A 1 19.15 -27.54 45.46
N GLN A 2 19.69 -27.19 44.28
CA GLN A 2 20.00 -25.78 43.91
C GLN A 2 19.82 -25.45 42.42
N LEU A 3 19.49 -26.42 41.56
CA LEU A 3 19.40 -26.21 40.10
C LEU A 3 18.05 -25.61 39.65
N THR A 4 16.98 -25.79 40.45
CA THR A 4 15.62 -25.37 40.09
C THR A 4 15.35 -23.88 40.31
N THR A 5 16.15 -23.19 41.11
CA THR A 5 16.00 -21.76 41.40
C THR A 5 16.60 -20.87 40.30
N LEU A 6 17.72 -21.29 39.68
CA LEU A 6 18.37 -20.54 38.59
C LEU A 6 17.52 -20.51 37.31
N LEU A 7 16.82 -21.61 37.00
CA LEU A 7 15.94 -21.70 35.83
C LEU A 7 14.75 -20.73 35.90
N LYS A 8 14.21 -20.48 37.10
CA LYS A 8 13.06 -19.58 37.31
C LYS A 8 13.44 -18.10 37.13
N VAL A 9 14.66 -17.72 37.51
CA VAL A 9 15.15 -16.35 37.31
C VAL A 9 15.42 -16.08 35.84
N GLY A 10 15.98 -17.04 35.09
CA GLY A 10 16.19 -16.91 33.65
C GLY A 10 14.90 -16.73 32.84
N LEU A 11 13.82 -17.44 33.18
CA LEU A 11 12.53 -17.31 32.48
C LEU A 11 11.85 -15.95 32.71
N ALA A 12 12.02 -15.36 33.90
CA ALA A 12 11.44 -14.05 34.21
C ALA A 12 12.09 -12.92 33.40
N PHE A 13 13.38 -13.00 33.10
CA PHE A 13 14.07 -12.01 32.27
C PHE A 13 13.66 -12.08 30.79
N ILE A 14 13.46 -13.28 30.23
CA ILE A 14 12.99 -13.45 28.85
C ILE A 14 11.56 -12.91 28.69
N ALA A 15 10.70 -13.09 29.69
CA ALA A 15 9.33 -12.57 29.68
C ALA A 15 9.26 -11.03 29.76
N LEU A 16 10.17 -10.37 30.50
CA LEU A 16 10.20 -8.89 30.56
C LEU A 16 10.72 -8.24 29.28
N SER A 17 11.62 -8.90 28.54
CA SER A 17 12.13 -8.36 27.26
C SER A 17 11.10 -8.34 26.14
N LEU A 18 10.04 -9.15 26.21
CA LEU A 18 8.93 -9.10 25.23
C LEU A 18 7.88 -8.02 25.56
N ALA A 19 7.89 -7.47 26.78
CA ALA A 19 6.90 -6.48 27.22
C ALA A 19 7.23 -5.03 26.79
N LYS A 20 8.40 -4.80 26.16
CA LYS A 20 8.74 -3.57 25.44
C LYS A 20 8.79 -3.81 23.94
N ALA A 21 7.85 -4.59 23.40
CA ALA A 21 7.55 -4.46 21.99
C ALA A 21 6.99 -3.05 21.81
N ASP A 22 7.82 -2.17 21.24
CA ASP A 22 7.39 -0.85 20.77
C ASP A 22 6.04 -1.01 20.06
N GLU A 23 5.10 -0.11 20.35
CA GLU A 23 3.73 -0.15 19.84
C GLU A 23 3.74 -0.42 18.33
N CYS A 24 3.48 -1.67 17.94
CA CYS A 24 3.45 -2.05 16.53
C CYS A 24 2.41 -1.16 15.84
N PRO A 25 2.80 -0.34 14.85
CA PRO A 25 1.86 0.57 14.22
C PRO A 25 0.70 -0.25 13.62
N PRO A 26 -0.56 0.21 13.77
CA PRO A 26 -1.71 -0.54 13.30
C PRO A 26 -1.63 -0.74 11.78
N ARG A 27 -1.84 -1.99 11.35
CA ARG A 27 -1.81 -2.42 9.95
C ARG A 27 -3.21 -2.76 9.47
N THR A 28 -3.45 -2.63 8.17
CA THR A 28 -4.68 -3.09 7.55
C THR A 28 -4.51 -4.54 7.11
N LEU A 29 -5.47 -5.40 7.44
CA LEU A 29 -5.50 -6.77 6.94
C LEU A 29 -6.14 -6.77 5.55
N VAL A 30 -5.32 -6.64 4.51
CA VAL A 30 -5.81 -6.72 3.12
C VAL A 30 -6.12 -8.16 2.79
N LEU A 31 -7.40 -8.46 2.58
CA LEU A 31 -7.85 -9.81 2.24
C LEU A 31 -7.93 -10.01 0.71
N PRO A 32 -7.39 -11.12 0.19
CA PRO A 32 -7.50 -11.43 -1.23
C PRO A 32 -8.95 -11.75 -1.61
N ASN A 33 -9.40 -11.19 -2.72
CA ASN A 33 -10.69 -11.51 -3.33
C ASN A 33 -10.57 -11.60 -4.85
N ARG A 34 -9.93 -12.67 -5.31
CA ARG A 34 -9.65 -12.92 -6.72
C ARG A 34 -10.86 -12.78 -7.63
N ALA A 35 -12.04 -13.24 -7.18
CA ALA A 35 -13.26 -13.16 -7.98
C ALA A 35 -13.70 -11.71 -8.22
N LYS A 36 -13.65 -10.86 -7.19
CA LYS A 36 -13.96 -9.42 -7.30
C LYS A 36 -12.89 -8.67 -8.07
N TYR A 37 -11.61 -8.94 -7.79
CA TYR A 37 -10.50 -8.38 -8.56
C TYR A 37 -10.63 -8.72 -10.05
N ASN A 38 -10.78 -10.01 -10.40
CA ASN A 38 -10.88 -10.46 -11.80
C ASN A 38 -12.09 -9.89 -12.53
N LYS A 39 -13.19 -9.63 -11.83
CA LYS A 39 -14.36 -8.97 -12.40
C LYS A 39 -14.03 -7.57 -12.97
N HIS A 40 -13.05 -6.88 -12.38
CA HIS A 40 -12.68 -5.51 -12.74
C HIS A 40 -11.35 -5.43 -13.50
N CYS A 41 -10.40 -6.31 -13.18
CA CYS A 41 -9.02 -6.29 -13.65
C CYS A 41 -8.60 -7.53 -14.45
N GLY A 42 -9.32 -8.66 -14.36
CA GLY A 42 -8.91 -9.95 -14.95
C GLY A 42 -9.28 -10.18 -16.42
N GLY A 43 -9.84 -9.19 -17.12
CA GLY A 43 -10.17 -9.27 -18.55
C GLY A 43 -8.98 -8.99 -19.47
N GLN A 44 -9.04 -9.48 -20.72
CA GLN A 44 -7.99 -9.25 -21.75
C GLN A 44 -7.57 -7.78 -21.81
N LYS A 45 -6.25 -7.56 -21.88
CA LYS A 45 -5.61 -6.27 -22.14
C LYS A 45 -6.13 -5.73 -23.48
N GLY A 46 -7.17 -4.92 -23.38
CA GLY A 46 -7.76 -4.20 -24.49
C GLY A 46 -8.21 -2.87 -23.91
N TYR A 47 -7.88 -1.79 -24.61
CA TYR A 47 -8.11 -0.38 -24.25
C TYR A 47 -9.58 0.01 -23.95
N LEU A 48 -10.49 -0.93 -23.79
CA LEU A 48 -11.93 -0.70 -23.72
C LEU A 48 -12.53 -1.04 -22.35
N LYS A 49 -12.93 0.04 -21.66
CA LYS A 49 -14.14 0.18 -20.83
C LYS A 49 -14.19 -0.31 -19.38
N SER A 50 -13.10 -0.72 -18.73
CA SER A 50 -13.15 -0.76 -17.26
C SER A 50 -12.95 0.66 -16.72
N SER A 51 -13.93 1.20 -16.00
CA SER A 51 -13.75 2.45 -15.25
C SER A 51 -12.97 2.24 -13.94
N TRP A 52 -12.51 1.02 -13.69
CA TRP A 52 -11.73 0.68 -12.50
C TRP A 52 -10.25 0.82 -12.79
N THR A 53 -9.53 1.34 -11.80
CA THR A 53 -8.08 1.36 -11.81
C THR A 53 -7.54 0.10 -11.17
N CYS A 54 -6.64 -0.57 -11.88
CA CYS A 54 -5.93 -1.75 -11.46
C CYS A 54 -4.51 -1.34 -11.09
N PHE A 55 -4.09 -1.69 -9.87
CA PHE A 55 -2.79 -1.35 -9.34
C PHE A 55 -1.92 -2.60 -9.30
N HIS A 56 -0.65 -2.43 -9.65
CA HIS A 56 0.33 -3.50 -9.78
C HIS A 56 1.62 -3.08 -9.10
N HIS A 57 2.04 -3.76 -8.03
CA HIS A 57 3.37 -3.55 -7.49
C HIS A 57 4.42 -4.23 -8.37
N ILE A 58 5.44 -3.48 -8.81
CA ILE A 58 6.66 -4.04 -9.41
C ILE A 58 7.57 -4.55 -8.29
N GLU A 59 7.80 -3.70 -7.29
CA GLU A 59 8.48 -4.03 -6.04
C GLU A 59 7.62 -3.63 -4.84
N GLY A 60 7.71 -4.41 -3.75
CA GLY A 60 6.87 -4.25 -2.56
C GLY A 60 5.53 -4.97 -2.64
N ASN A 61 4.73 -4.89 -1.57
CA ASN A 61 3.38 -5.47 -1.49
C ASN A 61 2.58 -4.83 -0.33
N LEU A 62 1.34 -5.28 -0.14
CA LEU A 62 0.45 -4.77 0.89
C LEU A 62 0.50 -5.53 2.24
N HIS A 63 1.54 -6.33 2.54
CA HIS A 63 1.61 -7.05 3.82
C HIS A 63 1.90 -6.13 5.02
N ASN A 64 2.58 -5.01 4.81
CA ASN A 64 3.03 -4.10 5.87
C ASN A 64 2.57 -2.66 5.63
N VAL A 65 1.28 -2.51 5.35
CA VAL A 65 0.68 -1.22 5.06
C VAL A 65 -0.46 -0.88 6.01
N LYS A 66 -0.78 0.41 6.06
CA LYS A 66 -2.06 0.91 6.58
C LYS A 66 -2.82 1.55 5.42
N VAL A 67 -3.94 0.95 5.06
CA VAL A 67 -4.85 1.48 4.04
C VAL A 67 -5.96 2.25 4.75
N MET A 68 -6.21 3.48 4.34
CA MET A 68 -7.27 4.31 4.88
C MET A 68 -8.16 4.81 3.74
N SER A 69 -9.45 4.56 3.85
CA SER A 69 -10.44 5.18 2.96
C SER A 69 -10.74 6.59 3.44
N THR A 70 -10.86 7.53 2.49
CA THR A 70 -11.14 8.94 2.83
C THR A 70 -12.62 9.16 3.15
N PHE A 71 -13.48 8.24 2.68
CA PHE A 71 -14.89 8.18 3.02
C PHE A 71 -15.15 6.95 3.88
N PRO A 72 -15.76 7.09 5.07
CA PRO A 72 -16.20 5.95 5.86
C PRO A 72 -17.33 5.26 5.12
N THR A 73 -17.01 4.19 4.38
CA THR A 73 -18.04 3.34 3.79
C THR A 73 -18.63 2.50 4.91
N SER A 74 -19.93 2.66 5.13
CA SER A 74 -20.64 2.00 6.22
C SER A 74 -20.42 0.48 6.18
N LYS A 75 -19.68 -0.04 7.16
CA LYS A 75 -19.62 -1.44 7.64
C LYS A 75 -18.53 -2.40 7.11
N ASP A 76 -17.71 -2.05 6.13
CA ASP A 76 -16.65 -2.95 5.59
C ASP A 76 -15.22 -2.39 5.77
N GLU A 77 -14.94 -1.72 6.89
CA GLU A 77 -13.70 -0.96 7.13
C GLU A 77 -12.44 -1.80 7.43
N GLU A 78 -12.56 -3.12 7.65
CA GLU A 78 -11.42 -3.93 8.12
C GLU A 78 -10.31 -4.13 7.07
N ASP A 79 -10.63 -4.09 5.78
CA ASP A 79 -9.66 -4.28 4.69
C ASP A 79 -9.29 -2.99 3.93
N GLY A 80 -9.72 -1.83 4.46
CA GLY A 80 -9.30 -0.52 3.97
C GLY A 80 -9.85 -0.09 2.60
N GLY A 81 -10.83 -0.82 2.04
CA GLY A 81 -11.49 -0.38 0.81
C GLY A 81 -10.83 -0.84 -0.49
N ILE A 82 -10.01 -1.88 -0.44
CA ILE A 82 -9.40 -2.47 -1.63
C ILE A 82 -9.64 -3.98 -1.69
N TRP A 83 -9.60 -4.55 -2.90
CA TRP A 83 -9.54 -5.98 -3.13
C TRP A 83 -8.20 -6.35 -3.75
N ALA A 84 -7.46 -7.24 -3.10
CA ALA A 84 -6.25 -7.82 -3.69
C ALA A 84 -6.59 -9.02 -4.59
N SER A 85 -5.76 -9.25 -5.60
CA SER A 85 -5.90 -10.37 -6.55
C SER A 85 -5.71 -11.72 -5.86
N ASP A 86 -4.67 -11.86 -5.05
CA ASP A 86 -4.25 -13.10 -4.41
C ASP A 86 -3.50 -12.82 -3.09
N GLY A 87 -3.01 -13.89 -2.45
CA GLY A 87 -2.37 -13.81 -1.13
C GLY A 87 -0.99 -13.16 -1.13
N ASP A 88 -0.39 -12.91 -2.30
CA ASP A 88 0.90 -12.23 -2.41
C ASP A 88 0.74 -10.69 -2.36
N LEU A 89 -0.50 -10.21 -2.58
CA LEU A 89 -0.90 -8.81 -2.41
C LEU A 89 -0.11 -7.80 -3.27
N PHE A 90 0.41 -8.23 -4.42
CA PHE A 90 1.04 -7.33 -5.40
C PHE A 90 0.02 -6.54 -6.20
N ASP A 91 -1.08 -7.19 -6.57
CA ASP A 91 -2.12 -6.61 -7.42
C ASP A 91 -3.39 -6.30 -6.63
N PHE A 92 -3.97 -5.13 -6.84
CA PHE A 92 -5.21 -4.73 -6.18
C PHE A 92 -6.06 -3.76 -7.00
N THR A 93 -7.30 -3.56 -6.57
CA THR A 93 -8.25 -2.57 -7.09
C THR A 93 -9.05 -1.99 -5.92
N THR A 94 -9.69 -0.84 -6.10
CA THR A 94 -10.63 -0.31 -5.09
C THR A 94 -11.86 -1.22 -4.92
N LYS A 95 -12.64 -1.01 -3.86
CA LYS A 95 -13.97 -1.65 -3.69
C LYS A 95 -15.11 -0.87 -4.31
N GLU A 96 -14.92 0.43 -4.54
CA GLU A 96 -15.84 1.30 -5.26
C GLU A 96 -15.11 2.18 -6.28
N LEU A 97 -15.79 2.49 -7.39
CA LEU A 97 -15.25 3.34 -8.47
C LEU A 97 -14.88 4.75 -8.02
N ALA A 98 -15.58 5.27 -7.01
CA ALA A 98 -15.42 6.62 -6.51
C ALA A 98 -14.58 6.68 -5.22
N GLN A 99 -13.94 5.57 -4.84
CA GLN A 99 -13.25 5.48 -3.57
C GLN A 99 -11.91 6.19 -3.62
N ASN A 100 -11.78 7.21 -2.78
CA ASN A 100 -10.49 7.81 -2.46
C ASN A 100 -9.84 7.01 -1.34
N PHE A 101 -8.56 6.67 -1.49
CA PHE A 101 -7.82 5.93 -0.47
C PHE A 101 -6.39 6.43 -0.36
N GLN A 102 -5.76 6.09 0.75
CA GLN A 102 -4.32 6.26 0.97
C GLN A 102 -3.71 4.96 1.48
N ILE A 103 -2.50 4.66 1.04
CA ILE A 103 -1.68 3.53 1.49
C ILE A 103 -0.44 4.10 2.15
N HIS A 104 -0.28 3.82 3.44
CA HIS A 104 0.94 4.14 4.17
C HIS A 104 1.82 2.88 4.18
N TYR A 105 2.96 2.94 3.50
CA TYR A 105 3.99 1.90 3.53
C TYR A 105 4.85 2.10 4.77
N LEU A 106 4.40 1.54 5.88
CA LEU A 106 4.98 1.76 7.22
C LEU A 106 6.48 1.45 7.28
N TYR A 107 6.91 0.42 6.56
CA TYR A 107 8.31 -0.02 6.52
C TYR A 107 9.22 0.86 5.66
N LYS A 108 8.66 1.77 4.86
CA LYS A 108 9.38 2.65 3.93
C LYS A 108 9.18 4.14 4.22
N GLY A 109 8.33 4.50 5.16
CA GLY A 109 8.00 5.90 5.45
C GLY A 109 7.38 6.62 4.25
N LEU A 110 6.62 5.92 3.40
CA LEU A 110 5.97 6.50 2.21
C LEU A 110 4.45 6.46 2.35
N ARG A 111 3.79 7.46 1.78
CA ARG A 111 2.34 7.51 1.64
C ARG A 111 1.96 7.70 0.19
N PHE A 112 1.20 6.77 -0.36
CA PHE A 112 0.53 6.91 -1.65
C PHE A 112 -0.92 7.32 -1.43
N ILE A 113 -1.38 8.34 -2.15
CA ILE A 113 -2.73 8.86 -2.06
C ILE A 113 -3.35 8.78 -3.46
N TYR A 114 -4.58 8.30 -3.50
CA TYR A 114 -5.36 8.17 -4.71
C TYR A 114 -6.73 8.83 -4.51
N ASN A 115 -6.98 9.88 -5.29
CA ASN A 115 -8.21 10.64 -5.26
C ASN A 115 -8.87 10.65 -6.64
N ARG A 116 -10.19 10.52 -6.69
CA ARG A 116 -10.92 10.75 -7.93
C ARG A 116 -10.91 12.23 -8.30
N ALA A 117 -10.56 12.55 -9.54
CA ALA A 117 -10.67 13.90 -10.07
C ALA A 117 -12.14 14.24 -10.39
N ALA A 118 -12.50 15.53 -10.31
CA ALA A 118 -13.82 15.99 -10.67
C ALA A 118 -14.02 15.91 -12.20
N GLY A 119 -14.86 14.97 -12.65
CA GLY A 119 -15.20 14.79 -14.06
C GLY A 119 -14.24 13.83 -14.78
N GLN A 120 -14.84 12.92 -15.57
CA GLN A 120 -14.19 11.83 -16.31
C GLN A 120 -13.49 10.80 -15.38
N ASN A 121 -13.25 9.58 -15.89
CA ASN A 121 -12.64 8.47 -15.12
C ASN A 121 -11.13 8.69 -14.95
N CYS A 122 -10.79 9.84 -14.38
CA CYS A 122 -9.44 10.29 -14.13
C CYS A 122 -9.25 10.49 -12.63
N TYR A 123 -7.99 10.42 -12.23
CA TYR A 123 -7.58 10.33 -10.85
C TYR A 123 -6.38 11.22 -10.62
N HIS A 124 -6.36 11.79 -9.44
CA HIS A 124 -5.25 12.52 -8.88
C HIS A 124 -4.48 11.57 -7.96
N ILE A 125 -3.23 11.33 -8.30
CA ILE A 125 -2.30 10.55 -7.49
C ILE A 125 -1.34 11.52 -6.81
N SER A 126 -1.06 11.31 -5.53
CA SER A 126 0.00 12.01 -4.84
C SER A 126 0.81 11.06 -3.97
N ILE A 127 2.07 11.42 -3.76
CA ILE A 127 3.01 10.63 -2.95
C ILE A 127 3.72 11.58 -2.01
N ASP A 128 3.78 11.19 -0.74
CA ASP A 128 4.50 11.89 0.30
C ASP A 128 5.57 10.98 0.92
N ALA A 129 6.77 11.52 1.16
CA ALA A 129 7.66 10.98 2.19
C ALA A 129 7.18 11.46 3.57
N LEU A 130 7.06 10.52 4.50
CA LEU A 130 6.69 10.79 5.89
C LEU A 130 7.93 10.93 6.77
N ASP A 131 8.81 9.93 6.73
CA ASP A 131 9.88 9.77 7.74
C ASP A 131 11.26 9.47 7.14
N ASP A 132 11.33 8.66 6.08
CA ASP A 132 12.60 8.18 5.50
C ASP A 132 12.75 8.68 4.04
N PRO A 133 13.70 9.57 3.76
CA PRO A 133 13.93 10.08 2.40
C PRO A 133 14.57 9.03 1.47
N SER A 134 15.05 7.90 1.99
CA SER A 134 15.85 6.92 1.24
C SER A 134 15.02 6.09 0.27
N TYR A 135 13.71 6.02 0.47
CA TYR A 135 12.81 5.29 -0.41
C TYR A 135 12.08 6.20 -1.38
N ARG A 136 11.93 5.73 -2.61
CA ARG A 136 11.16 6.38 -3.68
C ARG A 136 9.98 5.49 -4.05
N LEU A 137 8.90 6.11 -4.52
CA LEU A 137 7.80 5.41 -5.16
C LEU A 137 7.58 6.02 -6.54
N GLN A 138 7.81 5.23 -7.57
CA GLN A 138 7.55 5.59 -8.95
C GLN A 138 6.21 5.01 -9.39
N VAL A 139 5.45 5.80 -10.15
CA VAL A 139 4.17 5.35 -10.71
C VAL A 139 4.26 5.37 -12.22
N ALA A 140 4.12 4.20 -12.84
CA ALA A 140 4.05 4.07 -14.29
C ALA A 140 2.62 3.77 -14.74
N THR A 141 2.34 4.11 -15.99
CA THR A 141 1.10 3.71 -16.67
C THR A 141 1.46 2.90 -17.91
N GLU A 142 0.53 2.15 -18.47
CA GLU A 142 0.77 1.38 -19.71
C GLU A 142 1.18 2.27 -20.91
N VAL A 143 0.69 3.51 -20.95
CA VAL A 143 0.80 4.42 -22.11
C VAL A 143 1.86 5.51 -21.97
N SER A 144 2.35 5.77 -20.76
CA SER A 144 3.28 6.87 -20.51
C SER A 144 4.64 6.36 -20.03
N ARG A 145 5.68 7.18 -20.26
CA ARG A 145 6.90 7.06 -19.47
C ARG A 145 6.51 7.12 -17.98
N PRO A 146 7.19 6.38 -17.12
CA PRO A 146 6.86 6.41 -15.71
C PRO A 146 6.92 7.84 -15.20
N VAL A 147 5.89 8.25 -14.47
CA VAL A 147 5.96 9.48 -13.70
C VAL A 147 6.90 9.15 -12.54
N LEU A 148 8.16 9.54 -12.71
CA LEU A 148 9.13 9.52 -11.63
C LEU A 148 8.65 10.53 -10.61
N ILE A 149 8.09 10.01 -9.54
CA ILE A 149 7.65 10.78 -8.39
C ILE A 149 8.76 10.62 -7.35
N ASP A 150 9.61 11.64 -7.25
CA ASP A 150 10.65 11.69 -6.22
C ASP A 150 10.00 12.06 -4.88
N SER A 151 10.31 11.29 -3.84
CA SER A 151 9.76 11.45 -2.49
C SER A 151 10.36 12.62 -1.70
N LYS A 152 11.25 13.45 -2.30
CA LYS A 152 11.62 14.77 -1.74
C LYS A 152 10.45 15.75 -1.86
N GLY A 153 9.47 15.56 -0.99
CA GLY A 153 8.25 16.37 -0.90
C GLY A 153 7.02 15.65 -1.43
N THR A 154 5.95 16.43 -1.58
CA THR A 154 4.71 15.96 -2.21
C THR A 154 4.83 16.13 -3.71
N VAL A 155 4.59 15.06 -4.45
CA VAL A 155 4.47 15.12 -5.91
C VAL A 155 3.10 14.61 -6.30
N GLU A 156 2.51 15.28 -7.28
CA GLU A 156 1.15 15.04 -7.72
C GLU A 156 1.10 14.83 -9.22
N ALA A 157 0.21 13.95 -9.68
CA ALA A 157 -0.07 13.78 -11.09
C ALA A 157 -1.54 13.44 -11.32
N ASN A 158 -2.03 13.74 -12.52
CA ASN A 158 -3.35 13.31 -12.96
C ASN A 158 -3.21 12.23 -14.03
N THR A 159 -4.01 11.17 -13.92
CA THR A 159 -4.00 10.07 -14.87
C THR A 159 -5.39 9.51 -15.06
N CYS A 160 -5.70 9.07 -16.27
CA CYS A 160 -6.92 8.32 -16.58
C CYS A 160 -6.57 6.89 -17.01
N ALA A 161 -5.34 6.46 -16.76
CA ALA A 161 -4.89 5.12 -17.07
C ALA A 161 -5.62 4.12 -16.18
N ARG A 162 -6.02 3.01 -16.79
CA ARG A 162 -6.60 1.86 -16.09
C ARG A 162 -5.54 1.19 -15.22
N ASP A 163 -4.38 0.90 -15.78
CA ASP A 163 -3.34 0.13 -15.10
C ASP A 163 -2.24 1.07 -14.58
N LEU A 164 -2.01 1.04 -13.27
CA LEU A 164 -0.98 1.79 -12.57
C LEU A 164 0.04 0.83 -11.95
N PHE A 165 1.30 0.99 -12.32
CA PHE A 165 2.41 0.19 -11.81
C PHE A 165 3.15 0.98 -10.74
N LEU A 166 3.19 0.45 -9.52
CA LEU A 166 3.81 1.05 -8.34
C LEU A 166 5.17 0.37 -8.13
N ASP A 167 6.24 1.15 -8.20
CA ASP A 167 7.60 0.64 -8.02
C ASP A 167 8.26 1.35 -6.84
N ILE A 168 8.44 0.63 -5.74
CA ILE A 168 9.03 1.14 -4.50
C ILE A 168 10.46 0.64 -4.40
N PHE A 169 11.42 1.54 -4.61
CA PHE A 169 12.84 1.19 -4.60
C PHE A 169 13.63 2.07 -3.63
N TRP A 170 14.80 1.56 -3.26
CA TRP A 170 15.77 2.29 -2.44
C TRP A 170 16.71 3.10 -3.33
N ASP A 171 16.88 4.39 -3.04
CA ASP A 171 17.73 5.28 -3.81
C ASP A 171 19.09 5.49 -3.12
N LEU A 172 20.08 4.73 -3.59
CA LEU A 172 21.47 4.78 -3.14
C LEU A 172 22.13 6.16 -3.29
N THR A 173 21.56 7.07 -4.08
CA THR A 173 22.16 8.39 -4.31
C THR A 173 21.93 9.36 -3.15
N LEU A 174 21.07 9.02 -2.19
CA LEU A 174 20.69 9.87 -1.06
C LEU A 174 21.53 9.67 0.20
N ASP A 175 22.36 8.63 0.24
CA ASP A 175 23.27 8.34 1.35
C ASP A 175 24.63 9.08 1.22
N ARG A 176 24.69 10.17 0.47
CA ARG A 176 25.89 10.99 0.27
C ARG A 176 25.74 12.38 0.87
#